data_AF-A0A7R8VYZ4-F1
#
_entry.id   AF-A0A7R8VYZ4-F1
#
_cell.length_a   1.000
_cell.length_b   1.000
_cell.length_c   1.000
_cell.angle_alpha   90.00
_cell.angle_beta   90.00
_cell.angle_gamma   90.00
#
_symmetry.space_group_name_H-M   'P 1'
#
loop_
_entity.id
_entity.type
_entity.pdbx_description
1 polymer ?
#
loop_
_entity_poly.entity_id
_entity_poly.type
_entity_poly.pdbx_seq_one_letter_code
_entity_poly.pdbx_strand_id
1 'polypeptide(L)'
;MGMQHLSPNSNSQLQENTKFHNLLDHISQEVEKIKNLDLKPLDLPVGSLKGDQGDFDCVLCCRMLWRPVTTPCGHTYCWMCLDRCLDYSFACPLCMTSLAEGWTRDCVSESGDSLIRVWSQQYLTNAQKSITEFVDRAMRMTVPNEYRSRQLLHCQEVSELLLSDQERQPEIPVFVCTTAFPGVPCPLFVYEPRYRVMVRRCVEAGTTQFGIAACLNKEGGPKR
;
A
#
# COMPACT_ATOMS: atom_id res chain seq x y z
N MET A 1 -40.31 -47.09 47.10
CA MET A 1 -39.92 -45.70 46.81
C MET A 1 -38.43 -45.70 46.49
N GLY A 2 -38.07 -45.88 45.22
CA GLY A 2 -36.68 -45.94 44.77
C GLY A 2 -36.32 -44.65 44.05
N MET A 3 -35.48 -43.82 44.66
CA MET A 3 -34.87 -42.67 44.00
C MET A 3 -33.64 -43.15 43.23
N GLN A 4 -33.67 -43.08 41.91
CA GLN A 4 -32.48 -43.26 41.08
C GLN A 4 -31.72 -41.92 41.04
N HIS A 5 -30.51 -41.93 41.59
CA HIS A 5 -29.53 -40.87 41.47
C HIS A 5 -29.10 -40.74 40.00
N LEU A 6 -29.35 -39.61 39.36
CA LEU A 6 -28.67 -39.20 38.13
C LEU A 6 -27.41 -38.44 38.54
N SER A 7 -26.25 -39.05 38.29
CA SER A 7 -24.94 -38.42 38.48
C SER A 7 -24.66 -37.38 37.38
N PRO A 8 -23.92 -36.30 37.68
CA PRO A 8 -23.55 -35.29 36.70
C PRO A 8 -22.46 -35.83 35.76
N ASN A 9 -22.68 -35.69 34.46
CA ASN A 9 -21.74 -36.05 33.42
C ASN A 9 -20.58 -35.04 33.42
N SER A 10 -19.54 -35.33 34.20
CA SER A 10 -18.26 -34.61 34.18
C SER A 10 -17.38 -35.08 33.02
N ASN A 11 -16.61 -34.15 32.48
CA ASN A 11 -15.47 -34.30 31.54
C ASN A 11 -15.78 -34.15 30.05
N SER A 12 -16.01 -32.90 29.62
CA SER A 12 -15.44 -32.45 28.35
C SER A 12 -13.92 -32.30 28.52
N GLN A 13 -13.19 -33.41 28.44
CA GLN A 13 -11.74 -33.36 28.27
C GLN A 13 -11.47 -32.69 26.91
N LEU A 14 -11.09 -31.41 26.94
CA LEU A 14 -10.43 -30.76 25.82
C LEU A 14 -9.20 -31.62 25.52
N GLN A 15 -9.25 -32.42 24.47
CA GLN A 15 -8.08 -33.16 24.01
C GLN A 15 -7.03 -32.13 23.62
N GLU A 16 -6.04 -31.95 24.49
CA GLU A 16 -4.87 -31.13 24.21
C GLU A 16 -4.22 -31.64 22.93
N ASN A 17 -4.22 -30.80 21.90
CA ASN A 17 -3.64 -31.14 20.62
C ASN A 17 -2.14 -31.17 20.79
N THR A 18 -1.60 -32.33 21.14
CA THR A 18 -0.19 -32.53 21.46
C THR A 18 0.72 -32.11 20.31
N LYS A 19 0.23 -32.20 19.06
CA LYS A 19 0.94 -31.70 17.88
C LYS A 19 1.08 -30.17 17.89
N PHE A 20 0.06 -29.46 18.35
CA PHE A 20 0.08 -28.00 18.48
C PHE A 20 1.06 -27.56 19.58
N HIS A 21 1.02 -28.21 20.75
CA HIS A 21 1.97 -27.92 21.84
C HIS A 21 3.42 -28.18 21.41
N ASN A 22 3.71 -29.32 20.79
CA ASN A 22 5.05 -29.63 20.27
C ASN A 22 5.52 -28.61 19.23
N LEU A 23 4.62 -28.07 18.40
CA LEU A 23 4.95 -27.04 17.43
C LEU A 23 5.27 -25.70 18.12
N LEU A 24 4.50 -25.30 19.12
CA LEU A 24 4.75 -24.07 19.89
C LEU A 24 6.09 -24.14 20.64
N ASP A 25 6.42 -25.31 21.21
CA ASP A 25 7.69 -25.53 21.87
C ASP A 25 8.86 -25.45 20.87
N HIS A 26 8.69 -26.04 19.68
CA HIS A 26 9.68 -25.93 18.61
C HIS A 26 9.88 -24.48 18.16
N ILE A 27 8.80 -23.74 17.92
CA ILE A 27 8.87 -22.31 17.56
C ILE A 27 9.58 -21.52 18.65
N SER A 28 9.27 -21.79 19.92
CA SER A 28 9.88 -21.09 21.06
C SER A 28 11.38 -21.36 21.15
N GLN A 29 11.80 -22.61 20.94
CA GLN A 29 13.21 -22.99 20.89
C GLN A 29 13.95 -22.34 19.71
N GLU A 30 13.35 -22.29 18.52
CA GLU A 30 13.95 -21.61 17.37
C GLU A 30 14.07 -20.09 17.60
N VAL A 31 13.08 -19.48 18.24
CA VAL A 31 13.14 -18.05 18.65
C VAL A 31 14.25 -17.82 19.67
N GLU A 32 14.43 -18.70 20.65
CA GLU A 32 15.55 -18.61 21.61
C GLU A 32 16.91 -18.80 20.92
N LYS A 33 17.03 -19.73 19.97
CA LYS A 33 18.24 -19.88 19.16
C LYS A 33 18.56 -18.60 18.41
N ILE A 34 17.55 -17.95 17.80
CA ILE A 34 17.73 -16.66 17.10
C ILE A 34 18.12 -15.54 18.07
N LYS A 35 17.53 -15.48 19.26
CA LYS A 35 17.89 -14.49 20.30
C LYS A 35 19.33 -14.67 20.81
N ASN A 36 19.81 -15.92 20.83
CA ASN A 36 21.16 -16.29 21.28
C ASN A 36 22.20 -16.30 20.15
N LEU A 37 21.82 -16.00 18.91
CA LEU A 37 22.79 -15.63 17.90
C LEU A 37 23.39 -14.29 18.33
N ASP A 38 24.69 -14.29 18.63
CA ASP A 38 25.50 -13.07 18.67
C ASP A 38 25.55 -12.48 17.25
N LEU A 39 24.42 -11.90 16.81
CA LEU A 39 24.39 -10.96 15.71
C LEU A 39 25.20 -9.77 16.18
N LYS A 40 26.52 -9.84 15.97
CA LYS A 40 27.36 -8.67 16.10
C LYS A 40 26.69 -7.60 15.25
N PRO A 41 26.19 -6.50 15.84
CA PRO A 41 25.74 -5.39 15.04
C PRO A 41 26.83 -5.15 14.02
N LEU A 42 26.48 -5.03 12.74
CA LEU A 42 27.46 -4.54 11.78
C LEU A 42 27.91 -3.20 12.34
N ASP A 43 29.09 -3.19 12.98
CA ASP A 43 29.81 -2.00 13.37
C ASP A 43 30.33 -1.38 12.06
N LEU A 44 29.40 -0.98 11.19
CA LEU A 44 29.68 0.14 10.33
C LEU A 44 29.97 1.29 11.29
N PRO A 45 31.06 2.03 11.10
CA PRO A 45 31.30 3.25 11.83
C PRO A 45 30.27 4.29 11.37
N VAL A 46 29.00 4.10 11.73
CA VAL A 46 27.95 5.12 11.74
C VAL A 46 28.18 5.94 13.02
N GLY A 47 29.42 6.42 13.17
CA GLY A 47 29.77 7.35 14.22
C GLY A 47 29.01 8.64 13.95
N SER A 48 27.99 8.89 14.75
CA SER A 48 27.36 10.21 14.90
C SER A 48 26.35 10.69 13.84
N LEU A 49 25.80 9.84 12.96
CA LEU A 49 24.64 10.25 12.16
C LEU A 49 23.36 10.20 13.01
N LYS A 50 23.18 11.20 13.88
CA LYS A 50 21.81 11.61 14.25
C LYS A 50 21.24 12.22 12.97
N GLY A 51 20.44 11.44 12.24
CA GLY A 51 19.68 12.00 11.12
C GLY A 51 18.79 13.11 11.65
N ASP A 52 18.74 14.23 10.95
CA ASP A 52 17.76 15.25 11.29
C ASP A 52 16.37 14.73 10.90
N GLN A 53 15.33 15.15 11.62
CA GLN A 53 13.96 14.66 11.37
C GLN A 53 13.51 14.93 9.93
N GLY A 54 14.03 16.02 9.32
CA GLY A 54 13.74 16.41 7.94
C GLY A 54 14.45 15.60 6.84
N ASP A 55 15.52 14.86 7.16
CA ASP A 55 16.29 14.09 6.17
C ASP A 55 15.48 12.94 5.55
N PHE A 56 14.43 12.51 6.26
CA PHE A 56 13.56 11.40 5.88
C PHE A 56 12.13 11.84 5.57
N ASP A 57 11.92 13.11 5.23
CA ASP A 57 10.60 13.61 4.86
C ASP A 57 10.27 13.33 3.39
N CYS A 58 9.05 12.87 3.16
CA CYS A 58 8.51 12.70 1.82
C CYS A 58 8.03 14.04 1.27
N VAL A 59 8.57 14.46 0.14
CA VAL A 59 8.19 15.71 -0.54
C VAL A 59 6.72 15.79 -0.98
N LEU A 60 6.01 14.66 -1.04
CA LEU A 60 4.62 14.61 -1.52
C LEU A 60 3.60 14.78 -0.40
N CYS A 61 3.89 14.25 0.79
CA CYS A 61 3.01 14.40 1.95
C CYS A 61 3.59 15.31 3.04
N CYS A 62 4.82 15.79 2.85
CA CYS A 62 5.57 16.63 3.79
C CYS A 62 5.63 16.03 5.20
N ARG A 63 5.76 14.71 5.29
CA ARG A 63 5.88 13.94 6.53
C ARG A 63 6.95 12.89 6.37
N MET A 64 7.43 12.37 7.50
CA MET A 64 8.38 11.25 7.51
C MET A 64 7.90 10.09 6.62
N LEU A 65 8.84 9.57 5.84
CA LEU A 65 8.64 8.49 4.89
C LEU A 65 7.99 7.27 5.56
N TRP A 66 7.00 6.69 4.88
CA TRP A 66 6.40 5.41 5.27
C TRP A 66 6.51 4.44 4.10
N ARG A 67 7.11 3.26 4.36
CA ARG A 67 7.50 2.29 3.32
C ARG A 67 8.21 3.00 2.16
N PRO A 68 9.42 3.55 2.38
CA PRO A 68 10.10 4.37 1.40
C PRO A 68 10.35 3.62 0.09
N VAL A 69 10.16 4.29 -1.04
CA VAL A 69 10.46 3.78 -2.38
C VAL A 69 11.33 4.82 -3.09
N THR A 70 12.53 4.41 -3.46
CA THR A 70 13.49 5.19 -4.24
C THR A 70 13.34 4.87 -5.72
N THR A 71 13.03 5.89 -6.50
CA THR A 71 12.96 5.83 -7.96
C THR A 71 14.35 5.64 -8.59
N PRO A 72 14.46 5.10 -9.82
CA PRO A 72 15.72 4.97 -10.56
C PRO A 72 16.50 6.27 -10.73
N CYS A 73 15.83 7.43 -10.70
CA CYS A 73 16.46 8.74 -10.71
C CYS A 73 17.01 9.21 -9.35
N GLY A 74 16.87 8.40 -8.29
CA GLY A 74 17.42 8.65 -6.95
C GLY A 74 16.46 9.32 -5.95
N HIS A 75 15.27 9.73 -6.38
CA HIS A 75 14.30 10.39 -5.49
C HIS A 75 13.46 9.39 -4.68
N THR A 76 13.24 9.68 -3.39
CA THR A 76 12.56 8.79 -2.45
C THR A 76 11.23 9.34 -1.99
N TYR A 77 10.22 8.48 -1.93
CA TYR A 77 8.84 8.83 -1.58
C TYR A 77 8.20 7.77 -0.68
N CYS A 78 7.08 8.07 -0.03
CA CYS A 78 6.25 7.02 0.54
C CYS A 78 5.69 6.14 -0.59
N TRP A 79 5.58 4.83 -0.36
CA TRP A 79 5.04 3.89 -1.35
C TRP A 79 3.69 4.36 -1.92
N MET A 80 2.73 4.70 -1.05
CA MET A 80 1.40 5.17 -1.46
C MET A 80 1.41 6.53 -2.15
N CYS A 81 2.33 7.42 -1.75
CA CYS A 81 2.43 8.76 -2.34
C CYS A 81 2.90 8.67 -3.79
N LEU A 82 3.94 7.89 -4.04
CA LEU A 82 4.45 7.67 -5.39
C LEU A 82 3.44 6.91 -6.25
N ASP A 83 2.80 5.88 -5.70
CA ASP A 83 1.78 5.10 -6.41
C ASP A 83 0.64 6.00 -6.93
N ARG A 84 0.12 6.91 -6.10
CA ARG A 84 -0.91 7.87 -6.52
C ARG A 84 -0.43 8.83 -7.62
N CYS A 85 0.83 9.26 -7.59
CA CYS A 85 1.38 10.11 -8.64
C CYS A 85 1.48 9.38 -9.98
N LEU A 86 1.81 8.09 -9.94
CA LEU A 86 1.98 7.26 -11.13
C LEU A 86 0.66 6.95 -11.84
N ASP A 87 -0.48 7.10 -11.17
CA ASP A 87 -1.78 7.01 -11.84
C ASP A 87 -1.95 8.10 -12.93
N TYR A 88 -1.26 9.23 -12.80
CA TYR A 88 -1.33 10.36 -13.75
C TYR A 88 -0.21 10.34 -14.78
N SER A 89 1.03 10.11 -14.35
CA SER A 89 2.22 10.16 -15.21
C SER A 89 3.28 9.18 -14.71
N PHE A 90 3.90 8.45 -15.63
CA PHE A 90 5.05 7.57 -15.33
C PHE A 90 6.37 8.34 -15.23
N ALA A 91 6.34 9.55 -14.70
CA ALA A 91 7.51 10.41 -14.50
C ALA A 91 7.73 10.68 -13.00
N CYS A 92 8.98 10.87 -12.61
CA CYS A 92 9.33 11.28 -11.26
C CYS A 92 8.66 12.62 -10.90
N PRO A 93 7.91 12.71 -9.79
CA PRO A 93 7.25 13.97 -9.38
C PRO A 93 8.21 15.13 -9.11
N LEU A 94 9.47 14.85 -8.75
CA LEU A 94 10.48 15.87 -8.47
C LEU A 94 11.25 16.35 -9.70
N CYS A 95 11.72 15.42 -10.55
CA CYS A 95 12.65 15.76 -11.63
C CYS A 95 12.12 15.42 -13.04
N MET A 96 10.89 14.94 -13.14
CA MET A 96 10.21 14.58 -14.40
C MET A 96 10.89 13.47 -15.23
N THR A 97 11.92 12.80 -14.70
CA THR A 97 12.56 11.66 -15.37
C THR A 97 11.56 10.54 -15.57
N SER A 98 11.49 9.99 -16.79
CA SER A 98 10.67 8.82 -17.09
C SER A 98 11.08 7.63 -16.23
N LEU A 99 10.10 6.99 -15.58
CA LEU A 99 10.30 5.83 -14.72
C LEU A 99 9.96 4.50 -15.45
N ALA A 100 9.49 4.57 -16.69
CA ALA A 100 9.04 3.41 -17.46
C ALA A 100 10.18 2.42 -17.79
N GLU A 101 11.40 2.89 -18.02
CA GLU A 101 12.55 2.04 -18.40
C GLU A 101 13.27 1.44 -17.19
N GLY A 102 13.15 2.07 -16.02
CA GLY A 102 13.91 1.69 -14.84
C GLY A 102 13.29 0.52 -14.04
N TRP A 103 11.98 0.29 -14.17
CA TRP A 103 11.24 -0.75 -13.41
C TRP A 103 10.73 -1.92 -14.27
N THR A 104 11.04 -1.92 -15.56
CA THR A 104 10.69 -3.01 -16.49
C THR A 104 11.73 -4.13 -16.54
N ARG A 105 12.82 -4.02 -15.75
CA ARG A 105 13.98 -4.92 -15.86
C ARG A 105 13.83 -6.31 -15.22
N ASP A 106 12.78 -6.58 -14.46
CA ASP A 106 12.61 -7.86 -13.75
C ASP A 106 11.68 -8.87 -14.43
N CYS A 107 11.23 -8.61 -15.67
CA CYS A 107 10.37 -9.54 -16.42
C CYS A 107 11.01 -9.94 -17.77
N VAL A 108 12.08 -10.74 -17.75
CA VAL A 108 12.52 -11.49 -18.95
C VAL A 108 11.90 -12.88 -18.87
N SER A 109 10.83 -13.11 -19.63
CA SER A 109 10.48 -14.45 -20.11
C SER A 109 10.76 -14.50 -21.62
N GLU A 110 11.58 -15.46 -22.03
CA GLU A 110 12.22 -15.63 -23.36
C GLU A 110 11.26 -15.96 -24.52
N SER A 111 10.13 -15.28 -24.66
CA SER A 111 9.21 -15.54 -25.77
C SER A 111 8.84 -14.23 -26.44
N GLY A 112 9.56 -13.94 -27.52
CA GLY A 112 9.36 -12.77 -28.36
C GLY A 112 7.95 -12.73 -28.95
N ASP A 113 7.10 -11.91 -28.35
CA ASP A 113 6.01 -11.19 -29.01
C ASP A 113 5.60 -10.00 -28.12
N SER A 114 6.50 -9.02 -28.04
CA SER A 114 6.66 -8.16 -26.85
C SER A 114 6.28 -6.68 -27.03
N LEU A 115 5.49 -6.30 -28.04
CA LEU A 115 5.20 -4.88 -28.25
C LEU A 115 3.74 -4.45 -28.07
N ILE A 116 2.77 -5.37 -28.09
CA ILE A 116 1.34 -4.99 -27.99
C ILE A 116 0.67 -5.49 -26.69
N ARG A 117 1.13 -6.60 -26.08
CA ARG A 117 0.57 -7.11 -24.81
C ARG A 117 1.19 -6.50 -23.55
N VAL A 118 2.32 -5.82 -23.68
CA VAL A 118 3.04 -5.23 -22.53
C VAL A 118 2.28 -4.04 -21.95
N TRP A 119 1.65 -3.21 -22.80
CA TRP A 119 1.00 -1.99 -22.35
C TRP A 119 -0.26 -2.31 -21.53
N SER A 120 -1.08 -3.27 -21.96
CA SER A 120 -2.33 -3.62 -21.29
C SER A 120 -2.13 -4.26 -19.91
N GLN A 121 -1.09 -5.06 -19.73
CA GLN A 121 -0.81 -5.73 -18.46
C GLN A 121 -0.22 -4.75 -17.43
N GLN A 122 0.58 -3.78 -17.88
CA GLN A 122 1.20 -2.74 -17.03
C GLN A 122 0.22 -1.69 -16.48
N TYR A 123 -0.99 -1.59 -17.04
CA TYR A 123 -2.01 -0.66 -16.58
C TYR A 123 -2.71 -1.10 -15.28
N LEU A 124 -2.69 -2.40 -14.97
CA LEU A 124 -3.28 -2.97 -13.74
C LEU A 124 -2.21 -3.57 -12.81
N THR A 125 -1.05 -3.98 -13.34
CA THR A 125 0.04 -4.41 -12.48
C THR A 125 0.79 -3.19 -12.00
N ASN A 126 0.50 -2.86 -10.74
CA ASN A 126 1.35 -2.11 -9.83
C ASN A 126 2.84 -2.36 -10.14
N ALA A 127 3.43 -1.56 -11.04
CA ALA A 127 4.81 -1.78 -11.50
C ALA A 127 5.68 -1.86 -10.25
N GLN A 128 6.45 -2.96 -10.16
CA GLN A 128 7.07 -3.56 -8.98
C GLN A 128 7.86 -2.55 -8.12
N LYS A 129 7.13 -1.73 -7.37
CA LYS A 129 7.65 -0.77 -6.39
C LYS A 129 7.96 -1.54 -5.11
N SER A 130 9.19 -1.99 -4.97
CA SER A 130 9.68 -2.57 -3.72
C SER A 130 10.06 -1.47 -2.73
N ILE A 131 9.96 -1.79 -1.44
CA ILE A 131 10.45 -0.90 -0.39
C ILE A 131 11.97 -0.82 -0.53
N THR A 132 12.52 0.39 -0.48
CA THR A 132 13.96 0.59 -0.43
C THR A 132 14.48 0.25 0.95
N GLU A 133 14.88 -1.02 1.12
CA GLU A 133 15.27 -1.60 2.40
C GLU A 133 16.38 -0.81 3.10
N PHE A 134 17.34 -0.29 2.33
CA PHE A 134 18.41 0.54 2.89
C PHE A 134 17.87 1.79 3.59
N VAL A 135 16.94 2.51 2.96
CA VAL A 135 16.33 3.72 3.55
C VAL A 135 15.47 3.35 4.74
N ASP A 136 14.66 2.30 4.64
CA ASP A 136 13.83 1.82 5.74
C ASP A 136 14.68 1.43 6.97
N ARG A 137 15.79 0.72 6.73
CA ARG A 137 16.77 0.34 7.77
C ARG A 137 17.47 1.57 8.36
N ALA A 138 17.88 2.52 7.53
CA ALA A 138 18.49 3.77 8.00
C ALA A 138 17.54 4.54 8.93
N MET A 139 16.26 4.65 8.58
CA MET A 139 15.25 5.29 9.43
C MET A 139 15.08 4.58 10.77
N ARG A 140 15.00 3.24 10.77
CA ARG A 140 14.90 2.44 12.00
C ARG A 140 16.11 2.59 12.93
N MET A 141 17.28 2.87 12.38
CA MET A 141 18.53 2.97 13.15
C MET A 141 18.85 4.40 13.59
N THR A 142 18.55 5.41 12.76
CA THR A 142 18.96 6.81 12.98
C THR A 142 17.89 7.66 13.65
N VAL A 143 16.59 7.38 13.40
CA VAL A 143 15.43 8.11 13.94
C VAL A 143 14.32 7.14 14.40
N PRO A 144 14.61 6.21 15.34
CA PRO A 144 13.71 5.10 15.68
C PRO A 144 12.36 5.54 16.28
N ASN A 145 12.35 6.59 17.11
CA ASN A 145 11.15 7.04 17.82
C ASN A 145 10.17 7.75 16.89
N GLU A 146 10.70 8.57 15.99
CA GLU A 146 9.96 9.29 14.96
C GLU A 146 9.38 8.30 13.96
N TYR A 147 10.17 7.32 13.52
CA TYR A 147 9.70 6.29 12.60
C TYR A 147 8.61 5.42 13.22
N ARG A 148 8.74 5.05 14.51
CA ARG A 148 7.68 4.35 15.24
C ARG A 148 6.42 5.20 15.40
N SER A 149 6.56 6.50 15.68
CA SER A 149 5.42 7.43 15.72
C SER A 149 4.70 7.48 14.37
N ARG A 150 5.45 7.52 13.26
CA ARG A 150 4.88 7.48 11.91
C ARG A 150 4.14 6.17 11.61
N GLN A 151 4.67 5.03 12.06
CA GLN A 151 4.00 3.72 11.97
C GLN A 151 2.64 3.73 12.67
N LEU A 152 2.59 4.22 13.91
CA LEU A 152 1.35 4.29 14.69
C LEU A 152 0.33 5.22 14.04
N LEU A 153 0.76 6.41 13.62
CA LEU A 153 -0.09 7.37 12.90
C LEU A 153 -0.67 6.73 11.63
N HIS A 154 0.15 6.04 10.84
CA HIS A 154 -0.33 5.37 9.63
C HIS A 154 -1.34 4.26 9.94
N CYS A 155 -1.08 3.44 10.96
CA CYS A 155 -2.04 2.41 11.39
C CYS A 155 -3.37 3.03 11.82
N GLN A 156 -3.34 4.18 12.52
CA GLN A 156 -4.54 4.92 12.88
C GLN A 156 -5.26 5.48 11.65
N GLU A 157 -4.55 6.15 10.74
CA GLU A 157 -5.10 6.67 9.47
C GLU A 157 -5.82 5.56 8.68
N VAL A 158 -5.20 4.39 8.58
CA VAL A 158 -5.80 3.23 7.90
C VAL A 158 -7.00 2.67 8.69
N SER A 159 -6.90 2.56 10.01
CA SER A 159 -7.99 2.08 10.85
C SER A 159 -9.21 3.00 10.80
N GLU A 160 -9.02 4.32 10.78
CA GLU A 160 -10.11 5.30 10.66
C GLU A 160 -10.85 5.15 9.32
N LEU A 161 -10.13 4.91 8.22
CA LEU A 161 -10.72 4.63 6.91
C LEU A 161 -11.49 3.30 6.88
N LEU A 162 -11.03 2.27 7.60
CA LEU A 162 -11.71 0.97 7.66
C LEU A 162 -12.91 0.99 8.63
N LEU A 163 -12.87 1.76 9.72
CA LEU A 163 -13.99 1.84 10.67
C LEU A 163 -15.16 2.67 10.11
N SER A 164 -14.91 3.56 9.14
CA SER A 164 -16.00 4.19 8.39
C SER A 164 -16.85 3.22 7.56
N ASP A 165 -16.39 1.97 7.33
CA ASP A 165 -17.18 0.95 6.61
C ASP A 165 -18.31 0.34 7.46
N GLN A 166 -18.27 0.45 8.79
CA GLN A 166 -19.19 -0.30 9.64
C GLN A 166 -20.61 0.31 9.75
N GLU A 167 -20.82 1.53 9.23
CA GLU A 167 -22.15 2.19 9.17
C GLU A 167 -22.44 2.99 7.88
N ARG A 168 -21.65 2.91 6.79
CA ARG A 168 -21.88 3.75 5.59
C ARG A 168 -22.34 3.03 4.33
N GLN A 169 -23.25 3.74 3.64
CA GLN A 169 -23.55 3.62 2.22
C GLN A 169 -22.27 3.40 1.41
N PRO A 170 -22.29 2.60 0.32
CA PRO A 170 -21.10 2.35 -0.50
C PRO A 170 -20.46 3.70 -0.89
N GLU A 171 -19.17 3.89 -0.58
CA GLU A 171 -18.43 5.08 -1.02
C GLU A 171 -18.27 5.03 -2.53
N ILE A 172 -19.21 5.66 -3.26
CA ILE A 172 -19.19 5.73 -4.72
C ILE A 172 -18.06 6.68 -5.13
N PRO A 173 -17.01 6.23 -5.82
CA PRO A 173 -15.96 7.12 -6.28
C PRO A 173 -16.53 8.13 -7.28
N VAL A 174 -16.35 9.43 -7.02
CA VAL A 174 -16.85 10.51 -7.88
C VAL A 174 -15.71 11.08 -8.73
N PHE A 175 -15.94 11.19 -10.03
CA PHE A 175 -15.00 11.73 -11.00
C PHE A 175 -15.49 13.03 -11.59
N VAL A 176 -14.62 14.04 -11.62
CA VAL A 176 -14.92 15.30 -12.28
C VAL A 176 -14.59 15.17 -13.77
N CYS A 177 -15.60 15.12 -14.63
CA CYS A 177 -15.43 14.94 -16.08
C CYS A 177 -16.53 15.65 -16.88
N THR A 178 -16.52 15.48 -18.21
CA THR A 178 -17.59 15.91 -19.11
C THR A 178 -18.93 15.37 -18.60
N THR A 179 -19.96 16.22 -18.58
CA THR A 179 -21.32 15.85 -18.16
C THR A 179 -21.81 14.61 -18.90
N ALA A 180 -22.21 13.56 -18.17
CA ALA A 180 -22.94 12.42 -18.71
C ALA A 180 -24.41 12.51 -18.27
N PHE A 181 -25.33 12.32 -19.20
CA PHE A 181 -26.77 12.30 -18.91
C PHE A 181 -27.27 10.85 -18.75
N PRO A 182 -28.20 10.58 -17.82
CA PRO A 182 -28.80 9.26 -17.69
C PRO A 182 -29.39 8.77 -19.03
N GLY A 183 -29.08 7.53 -19.42
CA GLY A 183 -29.59 6.91 -20.65
C GLY A 183 -28.90 7.36 -21.95
N VAL A 184 -27.95 8.31 -21.90
CA VAL A 184 -27.18 8.73 -23.07
C VAL A 184 -25.85 7.97 -23.12
N PRO A 185 -25.50 7.28 -24.22
CA PRO A 185 -24.19 6.66 -24.37
C PRO A 185 -23.08 7.70 -24.20
N CYS A 186 -22.22 7.51 -23.19
CA CYS A 186 -21.06 8.35 -22.93
C CYS A 186 -19.79 7.56 -23.31
N PRO A 187 -19.18 7.81 -24.49
CA PRO A 187 -17.94 7.13 -24.86
C PRO A 187 -16.80 7.61 -23.95
N LEU A 188 -16.37 6.74 -23.04
CA LEU A 188 -15.23 6.98 -22.17
C LEU A 188 -13.97 6.41 -22.83
N PHE A 189 -13.02 7.30 -23.13
CA PHE A 189 -11.71 6.92 -23.66
C PHE A 189 -10.83 6.36 -22.54
N VAL A 190 -11.13 5.15 -22.07
CA VAL A 190 -10.47 4.48 -20.91
C VAL A 190 -8.93 4.42 -20.97
N TYR A 191 -8.34 4.67 -22.13
CA TYR A 191 -6.89 4.75 -22.34
C TYR A 191 -6.25 6.04 -21.79
N GLU A 192 -7.04 7.10 -21.57
CA GLU A 192 -6.54 8.35 -21.01
C GLU A 192 -6.21 8.21 -19.51
N PRO A 193 -5.12 8.80 -19.02
CA PRO A 193 -4.69 8.68 -17.62
C PRO A 193 -5.78 9.02 -16.58
N ARG A 194 -6.65 9.99 -16.89
CA ARG A 194 -7.76 10.41 -15.99
C ARG A 194 -8.75 9.29 -15.66
N TYR A 195 -8.97 8.34 -16.57
CA TYR A 195 -9.87 7.22 -16.33
C TYR A 195 -9.17 6.02 -15.68
N ARG A 196 -7.83 6.00 -15.64
CA ARG A 196 -7.07 4.94 -14.94
C ARG A 196 -7.33 4.99 -13.44
N VAL A 197 -7.23 6.18 -12.84
CA VAL A 197 -7.60 6.42 -11.43
C VAL A 197 -9.05 5.98 -11.19
N MET A 198 -9.94 6.23 -12.16
CA MET A 198 -11.35 5.88 -12.06
C MET A 198 -11.58 4.39 -11.95
N VAL A 199 -11.06 3.64 -12.93
CA VAL A 199 -11.21 2.20 -12.97
C VAL A 199 -10.55 1.56 -11.75
N ARG A 200 -9.36 2.01 -11.36
CA ARG A 200 -8.63 1.50 -10.20
C ARG A 200 -9.43 1.65 -8.90
N ARG A 201 -9.99 2.84 -8.63
CA ARG A 201 -10.79 3.09 -7.43
C ARG A 201 -12.08 2.28 -7.38
N CYS A 202 -12.76 2.09 -8.52
CA CYS A 202 -13.91 1.19 -8.60
C CYS A 202 -13.51 -0.24 -8.20
N VAL A 203 -12.42 -0.76 -8.79
CA VAL A 203 -11.92 -2.11 -8.50
C VAL A 203 -11.48 -2.24 -7.03
N GLU A 204 -10.73 -1.29 -6.49
CA GLU A 204 -10.25 -1.30 -5.10
C GLU A 204 -11.38 -1.19 -4.07
N ALA A 205 -12.41 -0.38 -4.36
CA ALA A 205 -13.62 -0.28 -3.54
C ALA A 205 -14.55 -1.50 -3.69
N GLY A 206 -14.23 -2.44 -4.59
CA GLY A 206 -15.09 -3.57 -4.90
C GLY A 206 -16.44 -3.18 -5.55
N THR A 207 -16.57 -1.95 -6.03
CA THR A 207 -17.79 -1.45 -6.67
C THR A 207 -17.62 -1.37 -8.18
N THR A 208 -18.66 -1.72 -8.94
CA THR A 208 -18.69 -1.51 -10.40
C THR A 208 -19.34 -0.18 -10.78
N GLN A 209 -19.48 0.72 -9.79
CA GLN A 209 -20.21 1.97 -9.90
C GLN A 209 -19.29 3.16 -9.62
N PHE A 210 -19.51 4.26 -10.32
CA PHE A 210 -18.86 5.54 -10.06
C PHE A 210 -19.81 6.68 -10.39
N GLY A 211 -19.63 7.81 -9.72
CA GLY A 211 -20.35 9.05 -10.00
C GLY A 211 -19.56 9.92 -10.97
N ILE A 212 -20.25 10.65 -11.84
CA ILE A 212 -19.65 11.72 -12.64
C ILE A 212 -20.21 13.06 -12.15
N ALA A 213 -19.31 13.98 -11.81
CA ALA A 213 -19.63 15.36 -11.50
C ALA A 213 -19.07 16.26 -12.60
N ALA A 214 -19.81 17.30 -12.96
CA ALA A 214 -19.31 18.35 -13.84
C ALA A 214 -19.06 19.62 -13.03
N CYS A 215 -17.89 20.24 -13.23
CA CYS A 215 -17.64 21.58 -12.72
C CYS A 215 -18.43 22.59 -13.57
N LEU A 216 -19.61 22.98 -13.10
CA LEU A 216 -20.30 24.15 -13.62
C LEU A 216 -19.65 25.37 -12.97
N ASN A 217 -18.76 26.04 -13.70
CA ASN A 217 -18.31 27.36 -13.28
C ASN A 217 -19.55 28.26 -13.22
N LYS A 218 -19.98 28.66 -12.02
CA LYS A 218 -20.81 29.85 -11.86
C LYS A 218 -19.90 31.00 -12.23
N GLU A 219 -19.91 31.42 -13.49
CA GLU A 219 -19.78 32.81 -13.97
C GLU A 219 -19.79 32.76 -15.51
N GLY A 220 -20.74 33.46 -16.12
CA GLY A 220 -20.86 33.60 -17.57
C GLY A 220 -19.75 34.47 -18.15
N GLY A 221 -18.56 33.89 -18.32
CA GLY A 221 -17.45 34.48 -19.07
C GLY A 221 -17.21 33.74 -20.40
N PRO A 222 -16.95 34.44 -21.52
CA PRO A 222 -16.74 33.79 -22.82
C PRO A 222 -15.42 33.02 -22.81
N LYS A 223 -15.47 31.78 -23.30
CA LYS A 223 -14.29 30.94 -23.53
C LYS A 223 -13.50 31.50 -24.71
N ARG A 224 -12.25 31.92 -24.46
CA ARG A 224 -11.22 32.05 -25.50
C ARG A 224 -10.47 30.74 -25.63
#